data_AF-A0A8C9FR89-F1
#
_entry.id   AF-A0A8C9FR89-F1
#
_cell.length_a   1.000
_cell.length_b   1.000
_cell.length_c   1.000
_cell.angle_alpha   90.00
_cell.angle_beta   90.00
_cell.angle_gamma   90.00
#
_symmetry.space_group_name_H-M   'P 1'
#
loop_
_entity.id
_entity.type
_entity.pdbx_description
1 polymer ?
#
loop_
_entity_poly.entity_id
_entity_poly.type
_entity_poly.pdbx_seq_one_letter_code
_entity_poly.pdbx_strand_id
1 'polypeptide(L)'
;MLSVNFYRRIFCTLQQVLCQERVFERLVFSAYHKLCLSDGDMQCRANILVTELFDTELIGEGALPTYEHAHKYLVQEGCEAVPHRATVYVQLVESKRMWSWNKLFPVHVEAEDGEKIIVSPSEMENCPGVPSVCDIQLNQMPSSDFTILSDVVTMFSVDFSKPVRSASTCYRVQLEPVKSGKAQIVLSWWDIDMDPSGTINCTMAPYWVKPTSAFQVKY
;
A
#
# COMPACT_ATOMS: atom_id res chain seq x y z
N MET A 1 -7.04 6.29 14.32
CA MET A 1 -6.31 5.28 15.13
C MET A 1 -7.32 4.47 15.92
N LEU A 2 -7.46 3.18 15.62
CA LEU A 2 -8.36 2.29 16.36
C LEU A 2 -7.88 2.10 17.81
N SER A 3 -8.82 2.00 18.76
CA SER A 3 -8.48 1.87 20.18
C SER A 3 -7.84 0.51 20.48
N VAL A 4 -6.91 0.44 21.44
CA VAL A 4 -6.37 -0.83 21.97
C VAL A 4 -7.50 -1.79 22.39
N ASN A 5 -8.62 -1.26 22.88
CA ASN A 5 -9.79 -2.06 23.24
C ASN A 5 -10.47 -2.73 22.04
N PHE A 6 -10.37 -2.14 20.85
CA PHE A 6 -10.88 -2.73 19.61
C PHE A 6 -10.06 -3.97 19.23
N TYR A 7 -8.73 -3.86 19.17
CA TYR A 7 -7.85 -4.98 18.85
C TYR A 7 -7.92 -6.11 19.90
N ARG A 8 -8.08 -5.78 21.18
CA ARG A 8 -8.32 -6.79 22.23
C ARG A 8 -9.59 -7.59 21.98
N ARG A 9 -10.67 -6.97 21.50
CA ARG A 9 -11.91 -7.68 21.17
C ARG A 9 -11.70 -8.65 20.01
N ILE A 10 -11.01 -8.21 18.94
CA ILE A 10 -10.65 -9.08 17.81
C ILE A 10 -9.87 -10.30 18.30
N PHE A 11 -8.85 -10.08 19.13
CA PHE A 11 -8.06 -11.16 19.71
C PHE A 11 -8.91 -12.18 20.47
N CYS A 12 -9.81 -11.71 21.35
CA CYS A 12 -10.71 -12.59 22.10
C CYS A 12 -11.65 -13.37 21.16
N THR A 13 -12.20 -12.72 20.12
CA THR A 13 -13.07 -13.39 19.14
C THR A 13 -12.32 -14.46 18.35
N LEU A 14 -11.07 -14.18 17.93
CA LEU A 14 -10.24 -15.16 17.23
C LEU A 14 -9.98 -16.41 18.09
N GLN A 15 -9.69 -16.21 19.38
CA GLN A 15 -9.54 -17.34 20.32
C GLN A 15 -10.82 -18.18 20.44
N GLN A 16 -12.00 -17.54 20.44
CA GLN A 16 -13.27 -18.26 20.48
C GLN A 16 -13.51 -19.10 19.22
N VAL A 17 -13.29 -18.53 18.03
CA VAL A 17 -13.45 -19.24 16.76
C VAL A 17 -12.51 -20.45 16.68
N LEU A 18 -11.25 -20.28 17.04
CA LEU A 18 -10.26 -21.35 16.93
C LEU A 18 -10.44 -22.46 17.98
N CYS A 19 -11.03 -22.12 19.14
CA CYS A 19 -11.48 -23.10 20.13
C CYS A 19 -12.63 -23.95 19.59
N GLN A 20 -13.56 -23.36 18.83
CA GLN A 20 -14.67 -24.11 18.20
C GLN A 20 -14.17 -25.06 17.10
N GLU A 21 -13.20 -24.64 16.30
CA GLU A 21 -12.64 -25.42 15.18
C GLU A 21 -11.63 -26.51 15.62
N ARG A 22 -11.38 -26.69 16.92
CA ARG A 22 -10.44 -27.68 17.50
C ARG A 22 -8.99 -27.61 16.98
N VAL A 23 -8.56 -26.46 16.45
CA VAL A 23 -7.17 -26.24 15.98
C VAL A 23 -6.25 -25.69 17.08
N PHE A 24 -6.79 -25.49 18.28
CA PHE A 24 -6.16 -24.76 19.38
C PHE A 24 -4.83 -25.35 19.88
N GLU A 25 -4.67 -26.68 19.83
CA GLU A 25 -3.49 -27.37 20.38
C GLU A 25 -2.17 -27.04 19.65
N ARG A 26 -2.22 -26.41 18.47
CA ARG A 26 -1.03 -26.07 17.66
C ARG A 26 -0.75 -24.58 17.56
N LEU A 27 -1.52 -23.73 18.23
CA LEU A 27 -1.45 -22.27 18.07
C LEU A 27 -1.07 -21.59 19.39
N VAL A 28 -0.04 -20.74 19.33
CA VAL A 28 0.27 -19.79 20.40
C VAL A 28 -0.19 -18.41 19.98
N PHE A 29 -0.98 -17.78 20.83
CA PHE A 29 -1.54 -16.45 20.59
C PHE A 29 -0.85 -15.43 21.47
N SER A 30 -0.43 -14.31 20.87
CA SER A 30 0.08 -13.16 21.60
C SER A 30 -0.69 -11.91 21.21
N ALA A 31 -1.09 -11.12 22.19
CA ALA A 31 -1.81 -9.86 22.01
C ALA A 31 -0.86 -8.64 22.04
N TYR A 32 0.45 -8.87 21.96
CA TYR A 32 1.46 -7.83 22.13
C TYR A 32 1.96 -7.30 20.79
N HIS A 33 2.36 -6.03 20.80
CA HIS A 33 2.98 -5.36 19.65
C HIS A 33 4.40 -5.89 19.33
N LYS A 34 5.00 -6.66 20.24
CA LYS A 34 6.29 -7.35 20.06
C LYS A 34 6.26 -8.70 20.77
N LEU A 35 6.63 -9.75 20.06
CA LEU A 35 6.83 -11.10 20.57
C LEU A 35 8.27 -11.26 21.12
N CYS A 36 8.45 -12.09 22.13
CA CYS A 36 9.76 -12.41 22.74
C CYS A 36 10.07 -13.92 22.67
N LEU A 37 11.33 -14.28 22.38
CA LEU A 37 11.82 -15.67 22.42
C LEU A 37 12.42 -16.02 23.78
N SER A 38 12.15 -17.25 24.24
CA SER A 38 12.71 -17.92 25.45
C SER A 38 12.39 -17.16 26.75
N ASP A 39 11.66 -17.80 27.67
CA ASP A 39 10.89 -17.21 28.79
C ASP A 39 9.67 -16.34 28.36
N GLY A 40 9.22 -16.47 27.10
CA GLY A 40 8.11 -15.71 26.51
C GLY A 40 7.16 -16.53 25.64
N ASP A 41 6.56 -15.89 24.62
CA ASP A 41 5.46 -16.43 23.80
C ASP A 41 5.87 -17.53 22.80
N MET A 42 7.16 -17.66 22.46
CA MET A 42 7.63 -18.64 21.48
C MET A 42 8.80 -19.49 22.03
N GLN A 43 8.68 -20.82 21.87
CA GLN A 43 9.70 -21.78 22.30
C GLN A 43 10.92 -21.83 21.39
N CYS A 44 10.74 -21.56 20.10
CA CYS A 44 11.79 -21.52 19.10
C CYS A 44 11.45 -20.53 17.98
N ARG A 45 12.43 -20.22 17.13
CA ARG A 45 12.21 -19.39 15.94
C ARG A 45 11.34 -20.11 14.91
N ALA A 46 10.37 -19.40 14.35
CA ALA A 46 9.50 -19.92 13.30
C ALA A 46 10.25 -20.03 11.96
N ASN A 47 9.89 -21.02 11.16
CA ASN A 47 10.40 -21.22 9.80
C ASN A 47 9.41 -20.74 8.71
N ILE A 48 8.18 -20.37 9.09
CA ILE A 48 7.17 -19.79 8.22
C ILE A 48 6.65 -18.50 8.88
N LEU A 49 6.65 -17.40 8.14
CA LEU A 49 6.16 -16.09 8.53
C LEU A 49 4.92 -15.73 7.71
N VAL A 50 3.75 -15.67 8.35
CA VAL A 50 2.51 -15.28 7.68
C VAL A 50 2.02 -13.97 8.26
N THR A 51 1.73 -12.97 7.42
CA THR A 51 1.20 -11.68 7.87
C THR A 51 0.16 -11.13 6.90
N GLU A 52 -0.76 -10.34 7.42
CA GLU A 52 -1.63 -9.43 6.65
C GLU A 52 -1.61 -8.10 7.43
N LEU A 53 -0.72 -7.18 7.01
CA LEU A 53 -0.41 -5.92 7.70
C LEU A 53 -0.35 -4.76 6.71
N PHE A 54 -0.98 -4.92 5.55
CA PHE A 54 -0.77 -4.06 4.40
C PHE A 54 -2.00 -3.18 4.19
N ASP A 55 -1.78 -1.87 4.15
CA ASP A 55 -2.80 -0.89 3.80
C ASP A 55 -2.69 -0.46 2.33
N THR A 56 -3.47 0.54 1.92
CA THR A 56 -3.41 1.08 0.55
C THR A 56 -1.99 1.52 0.16
N GLU A 57 -1.20 2.00 1.12
CA GLU A 57 0.18 2.44 0.92
C GLU A 57 1.22 1.30 1.05
N LEU A 58 0.78 0.06 1.26
CA LEU A 58 1.56 -1.14 1.60
C LEU A 58 2.21 -1.08 2.99
N ILE A 59 2.79 0.06 3.36
CA ILE A 59 3.67 0.20 4.53
C ILE A 59 3.10 1.11 5.63
N GLY A 60 1.93 1.74 5.45
CA GLY A 60 1.42 2.77 6.35
C GLY A 60 0.92 2.23 7.70
N GLU A 61 0.67 0.92 7.79
CA GLU A 61 0.35 0.22 9.05
C GLU A 61 1.57 -0.41 9.74
N GLY A 62 2.79 -0.07 9.32
CA GLY A 62 4.01 -0.51 9.99
C GLY A 62 4.45 -1.92 9.62
N ALA A 63 4.19 -2.35 8.39
CA ALA A 63 4.67 -3.62 7.85
C ALA A 63 6.21 -3.74 7.98
N LEU A 64 6.97 -2.76 7.49
CA LEU A 64 8.45 -2.81 7.47
C LEU A 64 9.09 -2.99 8.86
N PRO A 65 8.78 -2.18 9.89
CA PRO A 65 9.34 -2.39 11.23
C PRO A 65 8.89 -3.72 11.87
N THR A 66 7.68 -4.21 11.54
CA THR A 66 7.20 -5.52 12.01
C THR A 66 8.02 -6.65 11.41
N TYR A 67 8.24 -6.64 10.09
CA TYR A 67 9.07 -7.62 9.41
C TYR A 67 10.53 -7.55 9.86
N GLU A 68 11.11 -6.36 10.01
CA GLU A 68 12.47 -6.17 10.53
C GLU A 68 12.64 -6.79 11.92
N HIS A 69 11.66 -6.57 12.81
CA HIS A 69 11.64 -7.20 14.14
C HIS A 69 11.52 -8.72 14.05
N ALA A 70 10.63 -9.24 13.20
CA ALA A 70 10.41 -10.67 13.04
C ALA A 70 11.67 -11.38 12.56
N HIS A 71 12.34 -10.87 11.52
CA HIS A 71 13.61 -11.40 11.01
C HIS A 71 14.71 -11.40 12.06
N LYS A 72 14.80 -10.32 12.84
CA LYS A 72 15.81 -10.21 13.89
C LYS A 72 15.58 -11.17 15.05
N TYR A 73 14.34 -11.36 15.47
CA TYR A 73 14.04 -11.99 16.76
C TYR A 73 13.15 -13.23 16.71
N LEU A 74 12.36 -13.48 15.67
CA LEU A 74 11.26 -14.45 15.72
C LEU A 74 11.38 -15.57 14.70
N VAL A 75 12.03 -15.33 13.56
CA VAL A 75 12.13 -16.32 12.49
C VAL A 75 13.57 -16.81 12.28
N GLN A 76 13.68 -17.97 11.65
CA GLN A 76 14.94 -18.58 11.21
C GLN A 76 15.44 -17.87 9.95
N GLU A 77 16.75 -17.94 9.70
CA GLU A 77 17.30 -17.49 8.42
C GLU A 77 16.75 -18.38 7.28
N GLY A 78 16.32 -17.76 6.17
CA GLY A 78 15.70 -18.47 5.06
C GLY A 78 14.29 -18.99 5.37
N CYS A 79 13.54 -18.33 6.26
CA CYS A 79 12.13 -18.68 6.49
C CYS A 79 11.29 -18.48 5.22
N GLU A 80 10.26 -19.30 5.06
CA GLU A 80 9.21 -19.04 4.08
C GLU A 80 8.33 -17.89 4.56
N ALA A 81 7.97 -16.97 3.67
CA ALA A 81 7.10 -15.84 3.99
C ALA A 81 5.84 -15.85 3.12
N VAL A 82 4.70 -15.53 3.73
CA VAL A 82 3.42 -15.35 3.04
C VAL A 82 2.80 -14.01 3.51
N PRO A 83 2.73 -13.00 2.63
CA PRO A 83 3.23 -13.00 1.26
C PRO A 83 4.76 -13.13 1.20
N HIS A 84 5.25 -13.65 0.08
CA HIS A 84 6.69 -13.82 -0.18
C HIS A 84 7.33 -12.49 -0.59
N ARG A 85 6.64 -11.72 -1.42
CA ARG A 85 7.14 -10.44 -1.93
C ARG A 85 5.99 -9.46 -2.17
N ALA A 86 6.24 -8.17 -1.95
CA ALA A 86 5.38 -7.09 -2.43
C ALA A 86 6.12 -6.26 -3.48
N THR A 87 5.39 -5.73 -4.47
CA THR A 87 5.93 -4.77 -5.44
C THR A 87 5.03 -3.55 -5.52
N VAL A 88 5.60 -2.36 -5.37
CA VAL A 88 4.92 -1.07 -5.53
C VAL A 88 5.13 -0.55 -6.94
N TYR A 89 4.06 -0.11 -7.58
CA TYR A 89 4.04 0.42 -8.93
C TYR A 89 3.55 1.86 -8.94
N VAL A 90 4.00 2.61 -9.93
CA VAL A 90 3.53 3.97 -10.19
C VAL A 90 3.19 4.19 -11.66
N GLN A 91 2.26 5.09 -11.92
CA GLN A 91 1.93 5.56 -13.26
C GLN A 91 1.64 7.06 -13.26
N LEU A 92 2.29 7.79 -14.17
CA LEU A 92 2.14 9.23 -14.30
C LEU A 92 0.94 9.56 -15.18
N VAL A 93 0.09 10.48 -14.71
CA VAL A 93 -1.09 10.93 -15.44
C VAL A 93 -1.26 12.45 -15.38
N GLU A 94 -1.89 13.00 -16.42
CA GLU A 94 -2.50 14.32 -16.40
C GLU A 94 -3.97 14.17 -15.99
N SER A 95 -4.45 14.96 -15.04
CA SER A 95 -5.87 14.95 -14.66
C SER A 95 -6.27 16.26 -14.02
N LYS A 96 -7.11 17.04 -14.71
CA LYS A 96 -7.66 18.27 -14.14
C LYS A 96 -8.50 17.99 -12.88
N ARG A 97 -9.26 16.90 -12.87
CA ARG A 97 -10.13 16.52 -11.74
C ARG A 97 -9.33 16.15 -10.49
N MET A 98 -8.31 15.30 -10.61
CA MET A 98 -7.49 14.93 -9.45
C MET A 98 -6.58 16.08 -9.02
N TRP A 99 -6.08 16.88 -9.98
CA TRP A 99 -5.25 18.04 -9.67
C TRP A 99 -6.02 19.13 -8.89
N SER A 100 -7.35 19.23 -9.07
CA SER A 100 -8.18 20.16 -8.30
C SER A 100 -8.31 19.79 -6.81
N TRP A 101 -7.91 18.58 -6.41
CA TRP A 101 -7.86 18.19 -4.99
C TRP A 101 -6.63 18.80 -4.29
N ASN A 102 -5.60 19.15 -5.05
CA ASN A 102 -4.36 19.74 -4.55
C ASN A 102 -4.23 21.24 -4.84
N LYS A 103 -4.76 21.70 -5.99
CA LYS A 103 -4.66 23.09 -6.45
C LYS A 103 -6.01 23.74 -6.60
N LEU A 104 -6.09 25.01 -6.18
CA LEU A 104 -7.27 25.84 -6.38
C LEU A 104 -7.21 26.45 -7.78
N PHE A 105 -8.18 26.13 -8.62
CA PHE A 105 -8.32 26.77 -9.92
C PHE A 105 -9.02 28.13 -9.79
N PRO A 106 -8.78 29.06 -10.74
CA PRO A 106 -9.50 30.32 -10.78
C PRO A 106 -11.01 30.12 -10.78
N VAL A 107 -11.72 30.86 -9.93
CA VAL A 107 -13.17 30.81 -9.80
C VAL A 107 -13.76 32.05 -10.44
N HIS A 108 -14.60 31.83 -11.45
CA HIS A 108 -15.33 32.89 -12.15
C HIS A 108 -16.64 33.19 -11.42
N VAL A 109 -16.90 34.47 -11.16
CA VAL A 109 -18.06 34.95 -10.41
C VAL A 109 -18.69 36.11 -11.18
N GLU A 110 -20.00 36.06 -11.42
CA GLU A 110 -20.75 37.21 -11.93
C GLU A 110 -21.01 38.21 -10.79
N ALA A 111 -20.56 39.45 -10.98
CA ALA A 111 -20.83 40.56 -10.08
C ALA A 111 -21.64 41.65 -10.80
N GLU A 112 -22.15 42.63 -10.03
CA GLU A 112 -22.97 43.73 -10.57
C GLU A 112 -22.26 44.55 -11.66
N ASP A 113 -20.93 44.60 -11.64
CA ASP A 113 -20.05 45.31 -12.57
C ASP A 113 -19.40 44.41 -13.64
N GLY A 114 -19.82 43.14 -13.73
CA GLY A 114 -19.34 42.17 -14.73
C GLY A 114 -18.69 40.92 -14.14
N GLU A 115 -18.05 40.14 -15.00
CA GLU A 115 -17.35 38.91 -14.61
C GLU A 115 -16.07 39.23 -13.82
N LYS A 116 -15.93 38.62 -12.65
CA LYS A 116 -14.75 38.70 -11.79
C LYS A 116 -14.11 37.32 -11.64
N ILE A 117 -12.80 37.30 -11.42
CA ILE A 117 -12.02 36.08 -11.24
C ILE A 117 -11.35 36.12 -9.87
N ILE A 118 -11.64 35.12 -9.04
CA ILE A 118 -10.92 34.87 -7.79
C ILE A 118 -9.76 33.92 -8.11
N VAL A 119 -8.54 34.38 -7.86
CA VAL A 119 -7.31 33.61 -8.10
C VAL A 119 -6.67 33.18 -6.80
N SER A 120 -5.98 32.04 -6.83
CA SER A 120 -5.15 31.55 -5.73
C SER A 120 -3.96 32.50 -5.47
N PRO A 121 -3.56 32.69 -4.20
CA PRO A 121 -2.28 33.29 -3.87
C PRO A 121 -1.11 32.51 -4.47
N SER A 122 -0.03 33.21 -4.85
CA SER A 122 1.15 32.60 -5.50
C SER A 122 1.84 31.52 -4.66
N GLU A 123 1.72 31.62 -3.34
CA GLU A 123 2.25 30.68 -2.36
C GLU A 123 1.55 29.31 -2.47
N MET A 124 0.26 29.29 -2.81
CA MET A 124 -0.49 28.05 -3.03
C MET A 124 -0.08 27.35 -4.33
N GLU A 125 0.33 28.10 -5.35
CA GLU A 125 0.83 27.53 -6.60
C GLU A 125 2.14 26.77 -6.40
N ASN A 126 3.02 27.27 -5.52
CA ASN A 126 4.29 26.63 -5.20
C ASN A 126 4.21 25.61 -4.04
N CYS A 127 3.06 25.51 -3.36
CA CYS A 127 2.88 24.56 -2.27
C CYS A 127 2.92 23.11 -2.79
N PRO A 128 3.71 22.20 -2.19
CA PRO A 128 3.74 20.79 -2.59
C PRO A 128 2.43 20.03 -2.28
N GLY A 129 1.58 20.60 -1.42
CA GLY A 129 0.36 19.96 -0.94
C GLY A 129 0.51 19.36 0.45
N VAL A 130 -0.50 18.61 0.89
CA VAL A 130 -0.48 17.89 2.17
C VAL A 130 0.40 16.63 2.04
N PRO A 131 1.30 16.34 2.99
CA PRO A 131 2.15 15.15 2.96
C PRO A 131 1.39 13.90 3.42
N SER A 132 0.29 13.58 2.76
CA SER A 132 -0.52 12.39 2.99
C SER A 132 -1.02 11.84 1.67
N VAL A 133 -1.15 10.52 1.56
CA VAL A 133 -1.77 9.90 0.40
C VAL A 133 -3.24 10.30 0.28
N CYS A 134 -3.76 10.27 -0.95
CA CYS A 134 -5.18 10.40 -1.22
C CYS A 134 -5.73 9.04 -1.68
N ASP A 135 -6.21 8.25 -0.73
CA ASP A 135 -6.77 6.93 -1.00
C ASP A 135 -8.12 7.05 -1.69
N ILE A 136 -8.24 6.46 -2.89
CA ILE A 136 -9.47 6.47 -3.67
C ILE A 136 -9.71 5.11 -4.30
N GLN A 137 -10.98 4.82 -4.57
CA GLN A 137 -11.38 3.71 -5.44
C GLN A 137 -11.10 4.09 -6.89
N LEU A 138 -9.84 3.92 -7.31
CA LEU A 138 -9.34 4.36 -8.61
C LEU A 138 -10.12 3.75 -9.81
N ASN A 139 -10.70 2.57 -9.62
CA ASN A 139 -11.60 1.93 -10.60
C ASN A 139 -12.89 2.71 -10.87
N GLN A 140 -13.29 3.62 -9.98
CA GLN A 140 -14.46 4.49 -10.16
C GLN A 140 -14.12 5.80 -10.89
N MET A 141 -12.85 6.04 -11.22
CA MET A 141 -12.44 7.20 -11.99
C MET A 141 -12.76 7.00 -13.48
N PRO A 142 -13.56 7.89 -14.09
CA PRO A 142 -13.81 7.83 -15.53
C PRO A 142 -12.51 7.98 -16.31
N SER A 143 -12.31 7.15 -17.34
CA SER A 143 -11.15 7.27 -18.24
C SER A 143 -11.09 8.59 -19.00
N SER A 144 -12.20 9.34 -19.07
CA SER A 144 -12.25 10.70 -19.61
C SER A 144 -11.60 11.75 -18.70
N ASP A 145 -11.42 11.46 -17.41
CA ASP A 145 -10.97 12.44 -16.42
C ASP A 145 -9.46 12.49 -16.26
N PHE A 146 -8.73 11.61 -16.94
CA PHE A 146 -7.28 11.58 -16.92
C PHE A 146 -6.68 11.08 -18.24
N THR A 147 -5.43 11.46 -18.49
CA THR A 147 -4.63 10.99 -19.61
C THR A 147 -3.38 10.33 -19.06
N ILE A 148 -3.17 9.06 -19.43
CA ILE A 148 -1.94 8.33 -19.10
C ILE A 148 -0.76 8.95 -19.84
N LEU A 149 0.28 9.32 -19.09
CA LEU A 149 1.51 9.92 -19.61
C LEU A 149 2.69 8.95 -19.58
N SER A 150 2.56 7.80 -18.92
CA SER A 150 3.61 6.79 -18.83
C SER A 150 3.09 5.35 -18.88
N ASP A 151 3.99 4.43 -19.20
CA ASP A 151 3.83 3.03 -18.81
C ASP A 151 3.82 2.89 -17.27
N VAL A 152 3.38 1.73 -16.80
CA VAL A 152 3.46 1.36 -15.38
C VAL A 152 4.91 1.05 -15.05
N VAL A 153 5.44 1.68 -14.01
CA VAL A 153 6.83 1.51 -13.59
C VAL A 153 6.86 0.86 -12.20
N THR A 154 7.66 -0.18 -12.06
CA THR A 154 7.99 -0.75 -10.74
C THR A 154 8.86 0.23 -9.98
N MET A 155 8.38 0.66 -8.81
CA MET A 155 9.11 1.57 -7.97
C MET A 155 10.10 0.80 -7.08
N PHE A 156 9.59 -0.12 -6.26
CA PHE A 156 10.43 -1.01 -5.46
C PHE A 156 9.70 -2.31 -5.14
N SER A 157 10.46 -3.32 -4.74
CA SER A 157 9.93 -4.57 -4.21
C SER A 157 10.55 -4.87 -2.85
N VAL A 158 9.78 -5.54 -2.00
CA VAL A 158 10.23 -6.03 -0.68
C VAL A 158 10.09 -7.55 -0.68
N ASP A 159 11.20 -8.25 -0.47
CA ASP A 159 11.24 -9.70 -0.28
C ASP A 159 11.12 -10.00 1.22
N PHE A 160 9.97 -10.51 1.63
CA PHE A 160 9.62 -10.77 3.02
C PHE A 160 10.24 -12.05 3.56
N SER A 161 10.79 -12.92 2.70
CA SER A 161 11.55 -14.11 3.11
C SER A 161 12.96 -13.77 3.60
N LYS A 162 13.41 -12.53 3.39
CA LYS A 162 14.74 -12.02 3.75
C LYS A 162 14.65 -10.90 4.78
N PRO A 163 15.77 -10.59 5.48
CA PRO A 163 15.81 -9.47 6.42
C PRO A 163 15.36 -8.14 5.80
N VAL A 164 14.22 -7.64 6.27
CA VAL A 164 13.64 -6.34 5.88
C VAL A 164 14.25 -5.22 6.71
N ARG A 165 14.40 -4.03 6.13
CA ARG A 165 14.85 -2.82 6.81
C ARG A 165 13.76 -1.77 6.84
N SER A 166 13.58 -1.12 7.99
CA SER A 166 12.61 -0.01 8.14
C SER A 166 13.21 1.39 7.93
N ALA A 167 14.53 1.46 7.68
CA ALA A 167 15.23 2.72 7.44
C ALA A 167 14.74 3.41 6.16
N SER A 168 14.69 4.76 6.20
CA SER A 168 14.30 5.57 5.05
C SER A 168 15.21 5.31 3.84
N THR A 169 14.61 5.15 2.68
CA THR A 169 15.28 4.91 1.41
C THR A 169 14.63 5.74 0.31
N CYS A 170 15.41 6.06 -0.74
CA CYS A 170 14.94 6.79 -1.90
C CYS A 170 15.28 5.98 -3.15
N TYR A 171 14.26 5.71 -3.95
CA TYR A 171 14.41 5.06 -5.24
C TYR A 171 14.14 6.07 -6.34
N ARG A 172 14.90 5.98 -7.44
CA ARG A 172 14.74 6.84 -8.61
C ARG A 172 14.57 5.96 -9.83
N VAL A 173 13.52 6.24 -10.59
CA VAL A 173 13.23 5.57 -11.86
C VAL A 173 13.14 6.61 -12.95
N GLN A 174 13.67 6.26 -14.13
CA GLN A 174 13.46 7.03 -15.33
C GLN A 174 12.17 6.57 -16.00
N LEU A 175 11.40 7.53 -16.48
CA LEU A 175 10.11 7.30 -17.08
C LEU A 175 10.11 7.96 -18.45
N GLU A 176 9.80 7.18 -19.48
CA GLU A 176 9.66 7.68 -20.84
C GLU A 176 8.20 8.08 -21.08
N PRO A 177 7.91 9.33 -21.49
CA PRO A 177 6.55 9.75 -21.75
C PRO A 177 5.95 9.01 -22.95
N VAL A 178 4.82 8.33 -22.75
CA VAL A 178 4.07 7.71 -23.86
C VAL A 178 3.18 8.71 -24.59
N LYS A 179 2.94 9.88 -23.97
CA LYS A 179 2.13 10.97 -24.52
C LYS A 179 2.57 12.31 -23.94
N SER A 180 2.46 13.38 -24.74
CA SER A 180 2.68 14.75 -24.27
C SER A 180 1.55 15.20 -23.34
N GLY A 181 1.90 15.89 -22.25
CA GLY A 181 0.97 16.43 -21.27
C GLY A 181 1.68 17.06 -20.08
N LYS A 182 0.92 17.41 -19.05
CA LYS A 182 1.38 17.94 -17.77
C LYS A 182 1.50 16.82 -16.74
N ALA A 183 2.72 16.60 -16.26
CA ALA A 183 2.99 15.69 -15.15
C ALA A 183 2.36 16.23 -13.86
N GLN A 184 1.15 15.75 -13.52
CA GLN A 184 0.36 16.27 -12.39
C GLN A 184 0.21 15.24 -11.28
N ILE A 185 -0.22 14.03 -11.61
CA ILE A 185 -0.62 13.03 -10.63
C ILE A 185 0.22 11.76 -10.84
N VAL A 186 0.72 11.22 -9.74
CA VAL A 186 1.32 9.88 -9.69
C VAL A 186 0.30 8.96 -9.06
N LEU A 187 -0.24 8.04 -9.86
CA LEU A 187 -1.08 6.95 -9.36
C LEU A 187 -0.15 5.86 -8.82
N SER A 188 -0.51 5.27 -7.69
CA SER A 188 0.29 4.24 -7.03
C SER A 188 -0.58 3.11 -6.54
N TRP A 189 -0.07 1.89 -6.62
CA TRP A 189 -0.69 0.67 -6.09
C TRP A 189 0.40 -0.39 -5.90
N TRP A 190 0.04 -1.53 -5.34
CA TRP A 190 0.96 -2.63 -5.15
C TRP A 190 0.32 -3.99 -5.49
N ASP A 191 1.17 -4.98 -5.67
CA ASP A 191 0.79 -6.38 -5.64
C ASP A 191 1.61 -7.15 -4.59
N ILE A 192 1.13 -8.34 -4.26
CA ILE A 192 1.81 -9.30 -3.42
C ILE A 192 1.83 -10.68 -4.08
N ASP A 193 3.02 -11.24 -4.17
CA ASP A 193 3.24 -12.64 -4.52
C ASP A 193 3.15 -13.48 -3.25
N MET A 194 2.21 -14.41 -3.19
CA MET A 194 1.99 -15.27 -2.02
C MET A 194 3.02 -16.39 -1.92
N ASP A 195 3.68 -16.73 -3.03
CA ASP A 195 4.62 -17.83 -3.13
C ASP A 195 5.93 -17.40 -3.82
N PRO A 196 7.05 -18.11 -3.61
CA PRO A 196 8.34 -17.76 -4.19
C PRO A 196 8.34 -17.66 -5.73
N SER A 197 7.49 -18.45 -6.39
CA SER A 197 7.42 -18.46 -7.85
C SER A 197 6.54 -17.35 -8.45
N GLY A 198 5.79 -16.61 -7.62
CA GLY A 198 4.88 -15.55 -8.07
C GLY A 198 3.69 -16.06 -8.87
N THR A 199 3.30 -17.31 -8.67
CA THR A 199 2.17 -17.92 -9.39
C THR A 199 0.83 -17.57 -8.75
N ILE A 200 0.83 -17.27 -7.47
CA ILE A 200 -0.33 -16.83 -6.70
C ILE A 200 -0.11 -15.35 -6.35
N ASN A 201 -0.81 -14.46 -7.04
CA ASN A 201 -0.65 -13.01 -6.90
C ASN A 201 -1.99 -12.33 -6.52
N CYS A 202 -1.92 -11.36 -5.62
CA CYS A 202 -3.01 -10.43 -5.37
C CYS A 202 -2.56 -9.03 -5.78
N THR A 203 -3.28 -8.40 -6.71
CA THR A 203 -2.93 -7.07 -7.25
C THR A 203 -4.00 -6.04 -6.95
N MET A 204 -3.57 -4.83 -6.55
CA MET A 204 -4.43 -3.65 -6.40
C MET A 204 -4.46 -2.79 -7.67
N ALA A 205 -3.97 -3.31 -8.80
CA ALA A 205 -3.93 -2.58 -10.06
C ALA A 205 -5.35 -2.18 -10.53
N PRO A 206 -5.53 -0.95 -11.06
CA PRO A 206 -6.80 -0.52 -11.61
C PRO A 206 -7.11 -1.21 -12.95
N TYR A 207 -8.38 -1.21 -13.36
CA TYR A 207 -8.90 -2.02 -14.49
C TYR A 207 -8.20 -1.81 -15.83
N TRP A 208 -7.58 -0.65 -16.07
CA TRP A 208 -6.87 -0.36 -17.33
C TRP A 208 -5.47 -0.95 -17.38
N VAL A 209 -4.92 -1.30 -16.22
CA VAL A 209 -3.65 -2.02 -16.14
C VAL A 209 -3.97 -3.47 -16.41
N LYS A 210 -3.56 -3.95 -17.57
CA LYS A 210 -3.73 -5.36 -17.93
C LYS A 210 -3.05 -6.20 -16.83
N PRO A 211 -3.68 -7.30 -16.38
CA PRO A 211 -2.98 -8.26 -15.53
C PRO A 211 -1.72 -8.69 -16.27
N THR A 212 -0.55 -8.44 -15.68
CA THR A 212 0.68 -9.10 -16.12
C THR A 212 0.38 -10.59 -16.04
N SER A 213 0.54 -11.29 -17.15
CA SER A 213 0.01 -12.63 -17.37
C SER A 213 0.42 -13.64 -16.29
N ALA A 214 -0.38 -13.75 -15.24
CA ALA A 214 -0.42 -14.86 -14.29
C ALA A 214 -1.88 -14.98 -13.83
N PHE A 215 -2.62 -15.89 -14.49
CA PHE A 215 -3.99 -16.33 -14.18
C PHE A 215 -5.15 -15.36 -14.49
N GLN A 216 -5.75 -15.58 -15.66
CA GLN A 216 -7.19 -15.41 -15.83
C GLN A 216 -7.90 -16.46 -14.96
N VAL A 217 -8.46 -16.07 -13.82
CA VAL A 217 -9.54 -16.87 -13.22
C VAL A 217 -10.78 -16.61 -14.07
N LYS A 218 -11.10 -17.57 -14.95
CA LYS A 218 -12.39 -17.61 -15.62
C LYS A 218 -13.46 -17.90 -14.56
N TYR A 219 -14.35 -16.94 -14.35
CA TYR A 219 -15.71 -17.26 -13.91
C TYR A 219 -16.58 -17.54 -15.13
#